data_AF-A0A5E6N0M2-F1
#
_entry.id   AF-A0A5E6N0M2-F1
#
_cell.length_a   1.000
_cell.length_b   1.000
_cell.length_c   1.000
_cell.angle_alpha   90.00
_cell.angle_beta   90.00
_cell.angle_gamma   90.00
#
_symmetry.space_group_name_H-M   'P 1'
#
loop_
_entity.id
_entity.type
_entity.pdbx_description
1 polymer ?
#
loop_
_entity_poly.entity_id
_entity_poly.type
_entity_poly.pdbx_seq_one_letter_code
_entity_poly.pdbx_strand_id
1 'polypeptide(L)'
;MITYTYEWSDGVELGSDYQSLGLNFKDSSIYSVLVSSNTGSWHKTYYNAIGNKVREVALIDNDKHSITDIVYDKHGNIKAQSLPYFEGLFAGGNVAWSVYEYDNKNRIIQVKTPNEHGKYININTTYSANTITNNNQGQITKTTQDISGNDKSIVKNNQQTISYTYDAIGNLTRTDKDNSIITLEYDELGNKTKSIDPAMGIWSYVYNGFGELTQQTDSKGQITSIEYDKLGRIVKKTLAGQVSTWVYDDKGRLSSESKIIGGTQIVGKSYSYDSLSRLNEVTLSIIINNNTQDFTTKYEYDESSRIKTITYPDGFTEHKDYTLSGGAKKVSVPKNDVWDYDYLSLEKSLAKTAIRITELNKEAEELESKAQEYLAEAAKYEHYAENYQRTSDSYEDYANRLDYYSNKYYQYYQNHQRLASSYRAKANYYYRKFGNVTLSYVKTVNGRHYYRNTDCTNKNWKGSCRRQNNYNAYIPTWMVQDEDTCGNGTTTSGWKGRVICYAGPGRKINVSKTYNKQADYYQRTANRYKGYSEHYADRSKYYQQRSDEIQQQADEALETANNYKQQASEQTTQLNKIMNELEDQKIPNKSCKPSSTTV
;
A
#
# COMPACT_ATOMS: atom_id res chain seq x y z
N MET A 1 -28.45 51.24 -26.63
CA MET A 1 -29.09 51.55 -27.93
C MET A 1 -28.17 51.09 -29.04
N ILE A 2 -28.74 50.57 -30.13
CA ILE A 2 -28.02 50.25 -31.37
C ILE A 2 -28.44 51.30 -32.41
N THR A 3 -27.46 51.91 -33.06
CA THR A 3 -27.66 52.91 -34.11
C THR A 3 -27.26 52.31 -35.45
N TYR A 4 -28.08 52.53 -36.47
CA TYR A 4 -27.81 52.13 -37.86
C TYR A 4 -27.58 53.39 -38.70
N THR A 5 -26.37 53.54 -39.22
CA THR A 5 -25.99 54.63 -40.12
C THR A 5 -25.76 54.06 -41.52
N TYR A 6 -26.44 54.64 -42.52
CA TYR A 6 -26.30 54.26 -43.92
C TYR A 6 -25.46 55.32 -44.62
N GLU A 7 -24.38 54.90 -45.26
CA GLU A 7 -23.40 55.78 -45.91
C GLU A 7 -23.20 55.33 -47.36
N TRP A 8 -23.16 56.28 -48.30
CA TRP A 8 -22.66 55.99 -49.65
C TRP A 8 -21.19 55.58 -49.57
N SER A 9 -20.77 54.69 -50.45
CA SER A 9 -19.40 54.18 -50.52
C SER A 9 -18.85 54.44 -51.92
N ASP A 10 -17.69 55.07 -51.98
CA ASP A 10 -16.99 55.36 -53.25
C ASP A 10 -16.28 54.12 -53.84
N GLY A 11 -16.61 52.93 -53.34
CA GLY A 11 -15.94 51.66 -53.61
C GLY A 11 -15.07 51.16 -52.46
N VAL A 12 -14.87 49.85 -52.42
CA VAL A 12 -13.92 49.17 -51.54
C VAL A 12 -12.70 48.80 -52.38
N GLU A 13 -11.55 49.38 -52.05
CA GLU A 13 -10.28 48.93 -52.61
C GLU A 13 -9.81 47.65 -51.90
N LEU A 14 -9.59 46.61 -52.71
CA LEU A 14 -8.91 45.39 -52.31
C LEU A 14 -7.42 45.53 -52.63
N GLY A 15 -6.54 45.01 -51.77
CA GLY A 15 -5.09 44.98 -52.03
C GLY A 15 -4.75 44.14 -53.26
N SER A 16 -3.60 44.37 -53.90
CA SER A 16 -3.21 43.80 -55.21
C SER A 16 -3.32 42.27 -55.36
N ASP A 17 -3.29 41.53 -54.25
CA ASP A 17 -3.13 40.07 -54.23
C ASP A 17 -4.28 39.31 -54.91
N TYR A 18 -5.51 39.83 -54.94
CA TYR A 18 -6.63 39.16 -55.63
C TYR A 18 -6.38 39.03 -57.15
N GLN A 19 -5.62 39.95 -57.75
CA GLN A 19 -5.28 39.89 -59.18
C GLN A 19 -4.37 38.70 -59.49
N SER A 20 -3.47 38.35 -58.55
CA SER A 20 -2.60 37.16 -58.67
C SER A 20 -3.38 35.84 -58.67
N LEU A 21 -4.60 35.84 -58.13
CA LEU A 21 -5.53 34.71 -58.13
C LEU A 21 -6.45 34.68 -59.36
N GLY A 22 -6.26 35.58 -60.34
CA GLY A 22 -7.12 35.68 -61.52
C GLY A 22 -8.55 36.14 -61.22
N LEU A 23 -8.75 36.78 -60.06
CA LEU A 23 -10.03 37.36 -59.68
C LEU A 23 -10.17 38.74 -60.32
N ASN A 24 -11.34 39.03 -60.90
CA ASN A 24 -11.66 40.32 -61.51
C ASN A 24 -12.82 40.93 -60.72
N PHE A 25 -12.53 41.98 -59.96
CA PHE A 25 -13.49 42.64 -59.08
C PHE A 25 -14.30 43.67 -59.88
N LYS A 26 -15.55 43.33 -60.21
CA LYS A 26 -16.49 44.24 -60.90
C LYS A 26 -17.51 44.91 -59.98
N ASP A 27 -17.58 44.46 -58.74
CA ASP A 27 -18.63 44.84 -57.79
C ASP A 27 -18.07 45.72 -56.67
N SER A 28 -17.64 46.94 -57.05
CA SER A 28 -17.38 47.99 -56.07
C SER A 28 -18.61 48.20 -55.18
N SER A 29 -18.39 48.37 -53.88
CA SER A 29 -19.47 48.73 -52.95
C SER A 29 -20.09 50.07 -53.35
N ILE A 30 -21.41 50.16 -53.26
CA ILE A 30 -22.17 51.39 -53.52
C ILE A 30 -22.59 52.06 -52.21
N TYR A 31 -22.86 51.26 -51.17
CA TYR A 31 -23.19 51.78 -49.85
C TYR A 31 -22.59 50.89 -48.76
N SER A 32 -22.59 51.40 -47.53
CA SER A 32 -22.23 50.67 -46.34
C SER A 32 -23.23 50.95 -45.22
N VAL A 33 -23.35 49.99 -44.31
CA VAL A 33 -24.16 50.08 -43.10
C VAL A 33 -23.21 49.98 -41.92
N LEU A 34 -23.03 51.08 -41.20
CA LEU A 34 -22.34 51.13 -39.92
C LEU A 34 -23.37 50.90 -38.82
N VAL A 35 -23.16 49.86 -38.02
CA VAL A 35 -23.97 49.54 -36.86
C VAL A 35 -23.13 49.75 -35.62
N SER A 36 -23.51 50.70 -34.78
CA SER A 36 -22.78 51.06 -33.55
C SER A 36 -23.63 50.87 -32.30
N SER A 37 -22.98 50.57 -31.18
CA SER A 37 -23.60 50.47 -29.85
C SER A 37 -23.23 51.67 -28.98
N ASN A 38 -24.04 51.95 -27.96
CA ASN A 38 -23.68 52.90 -26.88
C ASN A 38 -22.42 52.49 -26.10
N THR A 39 -21.98 51.23 -26.21
CA THR A 39 -20.71 50.74 -25.63
C THR A 39 -19.50 50.94 -26.54
N GLY A 40 -19.63 51.67 -27.66
CA GLY A 40 -18.53 52.01 -28.57
C GLY A 40 -18.12 50.89 -29.54
N SER A 41 -18.73 49.70 -29.42
CA SER A 41 -18.60 48.63 -30.41
C SER A 41 -19.25 49.03 -31.72
N TRP A 42 -18.61 48.74 -32.84
CA TRP A 42 -19.24 48.87 -34.15
C TRP A 42 -18.81 47.79 -35.13
N HIS A 43 -19.69 47.51 -36.10
CA HIS A 43 -19.38 46.75 -37.30
C HIS A 43 -19.89 47.52 -38.53
N LYS A 44 -19.13 47.47 -39.63
CA LYS A 44 -19.47 48.12 -40.89
C LYS A 44 -19.48 47.10 -42.00
N THR A 45 -20.62 46.96 -42.66
CA THR A 45 -20.78 46.05 -43.81
C THR A 45 -20.97 46.88 -45.07
N TYR A 46 -20.18 46.58 -46.10
CA TYR A 46 -20.22 47.21 -47.42
C TYR A 46 -21.00 46.32 -48.38
N TYR A 47 -21.80 46.95 -49.25
CA TYR A 47 -22.73 46.27 -50.14
C TYR A 47 -22.56 46.73 -51.59
N ASN A 48 -22.65 45.80 -52.54
CA ASN A 48 -22.70 46.13 -53.98
C ASN A 48 -24.09 46.67 -54.41
N ALA A 49 -24.23 46.96 -55.70
CA ALA A 49 -25.46 47.50 -56.30
C ALA A 49 -26.73 46.66 -56.09
N ILE A 50 -26.59 45.34 -55.86
CA ILE A 50 -27.70 44.39 -55.71
C ILE A 50 -27.91 43.94 -54.26
N GLY A 51 -27.22 44.56 -53.29
CA GLY A 51 -27.38 44.28 -51.86
C GLY A 51 -26.58 43.07 -51.35
N ASN A 52 -25.62 42.55 -52.12
CA ASN A 52 -24.70 41.52 -51.63
C ASN A 52 -23.58 42.17 -50.78
N LYS A 53 -23.21 41.51 -49.68
CA LYS A 53 -22.09 41.93 -48.81
C LYS A 53 -20.75 41.72 -49.51
N VAL A 54 -19.96 42.78 -49.73
CA VAL A 54 -18.63 42.68 -50.38
C VAL A 54 -17.44 42.87 -49.42
N ARG A 55 -17.65 43.57 -48.30
CA ARG A 55 -16.66 43.68 -47.20
C ARG A 55 -17.37 43.77 -45.86
N GLU A 56 -16.82 43.11 -44.85
CA GLU A 56 -17.19 43.29 -43.44
C GLU A 56 -15.97 43.78 -42.66
N VAL A 57 -16.16 44.87 -41.92
CA VAL A 57 -15.15 45.50 -41.06
C VAL A 57 -15.68 45.46 -39.63
N ALA A 58 -14.98 44.75 -38.74
CA ALA A 58 -15.30 44.66 -37.33
C ALA A 58 -14.17 45.26 -36.51
N LEU A 59 -14.49 46.22 -35.63
CA LEU A 59 -13.58 46.67 -34.59
C LEU A 59 -13.23 45.48 -33.67
N ILE A 60 -11.98 45.38 -33.21
CA ILE A 60 -11.55 44.34 -32.26
C ILE A 60 -11.12 44.96 -30.93
N ASP A 61 -10.06 45.76 -30.92
CA ASP A 61 -9.64 46.60 -29.78
C ASP A 61 -8.62 47.66 -30.27
N ASN A 62 -8.47 48.77 -29.54
CA ASN A 62 -7.49 49.85 -29.81
C ASN A 62 -7.41 50.27 -31.30
N ASP A 63 -8.55 50.63 -31.90
CA ASP A 63 -8.70 51.06 -33.31
C ASP A 63 -8.19 50.06 -34.37
N LYS A 64 -7.96 48.79 -33.99
CA LYS A 64 -7.69 47.71 -34.95
C LYS A 64 -8.99 47.11 -35.46
N HIS A 65 -9.08 46.98 -36.77
CA HIS A 65 -10.18 46.33 -37.46
C HIS A 65 -9.74 44.97 -38.01
N SER A 66 -10.63 43.97 -37.91
CA SER A 66 -10.60 42.81 -38.79
C SER A 66 -11.46 43.11 -40.01
N ILE A 67 -10.94 42.72 -41.17
CA ILE A 67 -11.56 42.87 -42.47
C ILE A 67 -11.77 41.47 -43.06
N THR A 68 -12.96 41.24 -43.62
CA THR A 68 -13.28 40.06 -44.43
C THR A 68 -13.87 40.52 -45.75
N ASP A 69 -13.30 40.08 -46.86
CA ASP A 69 -13.72 40.46 -48.21
C ASP A 69 -14.41 39.31 -48.94
N ILE A 70 -15.41 39.64 -49.75
CA ILE A 70 -16.24 38.69 -50.50
C ILE A 70 -16.34 39.17 -51.95
N VAL A 71 -15.96 38.30 -52.88
CA VAL A 71 -15.98 38.54 -54.34
C VAL A 71 -17.03 37.62 -54.96
N TYR A 72 -17.93 38.19 -55.76
CA TYR A 72 -18.96 37.42 -56.47
C TYR A 72 -18.58 37.16 -57.94
N ASP A 73 -19.14 36.11 -58.52
CA ASP A 73 -19.17 35.91 -59.97
C ASP A 73 -20.32 36.71 -60.62
N LYS A 74 -20.37 36.71 -61.96
CA LYS A 74 -21.41 37.39 -62.74
C LYS A 74 -22.84 36.86 -62.54
N HIS A 75 -23.02 35.77 -61.80
CA HIS A 75 -24.32 35.16 -61.48
C HIS A 75 -24.72 35.39 -60.00
N GLY A 76 -23.86 36.03 -59.21
CA GLY A 76 -24.08 36.26 -57.78
C GLY A 76 -23.60 35.12 -56.86
N ASN A 77 -22.85 34.14 -57.38
CA ASN A 77 -22.20 33.11 -56.56
C ASN A 77 -20.93 33.68 -55.89
N ILE A 78 -20.56 33.23 -54.68
CA ILE A 78 -19.31 33.67 -54.02
C ILE A 78 -18.11 33.05 -54.76
N LYS A 79 -17.42 33.83 -55.60
CA LYS A 79 -16.21 33.37 -56.29
C LYS A 79 -15.01 33.26 -55.34
N ALA A 80 -14.88 34.18 -54.39
CA ALA A 80 -13.84 34.12 -53.37
C ALA A 80 -14.25 34.81 -52.08
N GLN A 81 -13.69 34.37 -50.95
CA GLN A 81 -13.83 35.00 -49.65
C GLN A 81 -12.46 34.99 -48.94
N SER A 82 -12.04 36.13 -48.39
CA SER A 82 -10.80 36.18 -47.62
C SER A 82 -10.96 35.48 -46.26
N LEU A 83 -9.87 34.99 -45.69
CA LEU A 83 -9.81 34.85 -44.24
C LEU A 83 -9.86 36.25 -43.59
N PRO A 84 -10.33 36.36 -42.33
CA PRO A 84 -10.27 37.61 -41.60
C PRO A 84 -8.82 38.09 -41.45
N TYR A 85 -8.53 39.33 -41.85
CA TYR A 85 -7.20 39.93 -41.80
C TYR A 85 -7.23 41.32 -41.16
N PHE A 86 -6.07 41.83 -40.74
CA PHE A 86 -5.95 43.14 -40.08
C PHE A 86 -5.39 44.21 -41.02
N GLU A 87 -5.88 45.44 -40.87
CA GLU A 87 -5.36 46.60 -41.58
C GLU A 87 -4.04 47.10 -40.95
N GLY A 88 -3.04 47.43 -41.76
CA GLY A 88 -1.89 48.24 -41.34
C GLY A 88 -0.65 47.52 -40.75
N LEU A 89 0.01 46.64 -41.53
CA LEU A 89 1.46 46.42 -41.35
C LEU A 89 2.20 46.11 -42.65
N PHE A 90 1.54 45.54 -43.66
CA PHE A 90 1.94 45.63 -45.07
C PHE A 90 0.70 45.77 -45.95
N ALA A 91 0.60 46.85 -46.73
CA ALA A 91 -0.29 46.87 -47.89
C ALA A 91 0.29 45.90 -48.92
N GLY A 92 -0.36 44.75 -49.13
CA GLY A 92 0.21 43.59 -49.85
C GLY A 92 0.77 42.49 -48.95
N GLY A 93 0.39 42.43 -47.68
CA GLY A 93 0.60 41.23 -46.87
C GLY A 93 -0.37 40.14 -47.28
N ASN A 94 0.16 38.99 -47.78
CA ASN A 94 -0.59 37.88 -48.38
C ASN A 94 -1.95 37.59 -47.73
N VAL A 95 -3.01 38.18 -48.27
CA VAL A 95 -4.39 37.86 -47.85
C VAL A 95 -4.67 36.43 -48.31
N ALA A 96 -5.03 35.54 -47.39
CA ALA A 96 -5.33 34.16 -47.73
C ALA A 96 -6.81 34.03 -48.12
N TRP A 97 -7.10 33.42 -49.27
CA TRP A 97 -8.45 33.36 -49.84
C TRP A 97 -8.97 31.93 -49.93
N SER A 98 -10.25 31.74 -49.58
CA SER A 98 -11.03 30.62 -50.07
C SER A 98 -11.59 30.99 -51.44
N VAL A 99 -11.31 30.19 -52.47
CA VAL A 99 -11.75 30.39 -53.86
C VAL A 99 -12.64 29.23 -54.28
N TYR A 100 -13.73 29.55 -54.98
CA TYR A 100 -14.78 28.61 -55.37
C TYR A 100 -15.00 28.63 -56.88
N GLU A 101 -15.09 27.45 -57.49
CA GLU A 101 -15.50 27.28 -58.88
C GLU A 101 -16.83 26.51 -58.94
N TYR A 102 -17.67 26.86 -59.90
CA TYR A 102 -19.05 26.39 -60.01
C TYR A 102 -19.33 25.71 -61.37
N ASP A 103 -20.23 24.73 -61.37
CA ASP A 103 -20.81 24.21 -62.62
C ASP A 103 -21.91 25.12 -63.19
N ASN A 104 -22.43 24.76 -64.37
CA ASN A 104 -23.52 25.48 -65.02
C ASN A 104 -24.88 25.40 -64.30
N LYS A 105 -24.96 24.73 -63.16
CA LYS A 105 -26.13 24.67 -62.26
C LYS A 105 -25.85 25.39 -60.92
N ASN A 106 -24.80 26.22 -60.86
CA ASN A 106 -24.35 26.94 -59.66
C ASN A 106 -23.99 26.01 -58.48
N ARG A 107 -23.49 24.80 -58.74
CA ARG A 107 -22.99 23.88 -57.70
C ARG A 107 -21.47 23.93 -57.64
N ILE A 108 -20.90 23.92 -56.43
CA ILE A 108 -19.46 24.05 -56.21
C ILE A 108 -18.71 22.79 -56.70
N ILE A 109 -17.86 22.95 -57.71
CA ILE A 109 -16.99 21.90 -58.27
C ILE A 109 -15.53 21.99 -57.83
N GLN A 110 -15.11 23.13 -57.27
CA GLN A 110 -13.81 23.25 -56.62
C GLN A 110 -13.87 24.21 -55.43
N VAL A 111 -13.19 23.87 -54.34
CA VAL A 111 -12.85 24.77 -53.23
C VAL A 111 -11.35 24.75 -53.06
N LYS A 112 -10.69 25.91 -53.11
CA LYS A 112 -9.28 26.09 -52.77
C LYS A 112 -9.20 26.98 -51.55
N THR A 113 -8.76 26.45 -50.41
CA THR A 113 -8.76 27.17 -49.13
C THR A 113 -7.45 26.93 -48.36
N PRO A 114 -6.87 27.94 -47.67
CA PRO A 114 -5.77 27.72 -46.74
C PRO A 114 -6.19 26.85 -45.55
N ASN A 115 -5.27 26.03 -45.03
CA ASN A 115 -5.43 25.40 -43.72
C ASN A 115 -4.84 26.27 -42.59
N GLU A 116 -4.95 25.81 -41.34
CA GLU A 116 -4.39 26.47 -40.15
C GLU A 116 -2.88 26.75 -40.21
N HIS A 117 -2.15 26.03 -41.07
CA HIS A 117 -0.71 26.18 -41.31
C HIS A 117 -0.40 27.03 -42.57
N GLY A 118 -1.39 27.71 -43.15
CA GLY A 118 -1.26 28.55 -44.35
C GLY A 118 -1.07 27.77 -45.67
N LYS A 119 -1.13 26.44 -45.65
CA LYS A 119 -1.01 25.59 -46.85
C LYS A 119 -2.38 25.38 -47.49
N TYR A 120 -2.48 25.61 -48.80
CA TYR A 120 -3.72 25.44 -49.55
C TYR A 120 -4.13 23.97 -49.71
N ILE A 121 -5.36 23.67 -49.29
CA ILE A 121 -6.09 22.46 -49.60
C ILE A 121 -7.01 22.76 -50.79
N ASN A 122 -6.89 21.97 -51.86
CA ASN A 122 -7.81 22.01 -52.99
C ASN A 122 -8.73 20.80 -52.87
N ILE A 123 -10.04 21.01 -52.84
CA ILE A 123 -11.10 19.99 -52.86
C ILE A 123 -11.82 20.12 -54.20
N ASN A 124 -11.83 19.06 -55.01
CA ASN A 124 -12.58 19.01 -56.26
C ASN A 124 -13.84 18.15 -56.06
N THR A 125 -14.97 18.57 -56.62
CA THR A 125 -16.26 17.88 -56.52
C THR A 125 -16.80 17.56 -57.92
N THR A 126 -16.99 16.27 -58.21
CA THR A 126 -17.59 15.80 -59.46
C THR A 126 -19.01 15.31 -59.18
N TYR A 127 -20.00 15.94 -59.81
CA TYR A 127 -21.39 15.52 -59.75
C TYR A 127 -21.75 14.64 -60.95
N SER A 128 -22.15 13.41 -60.69
CA SER A 128 -22.57 12.41 -61.68
C SER A 128 -23.81 11.66 -61.15
N ALA A 129 -23.95 10.36 -61.42
CA ALA A 129 -24.81 9.47 -60.61
C ALA A 129 -24.36 9.39 -59.13
N ASN A 130 -23.13 9.83 -58.83
CA ASN A 130 -22.59 9.99 -57.49
C ASN A 130 -21.95 11.38 -57.37
N THR A 131 -21.94 11.95 -56.17
CA THR A 131 -21.12 13.12 -55.82
C THR A 131 -19.78 12.62 -55.30
N ILE A 132 -18.68 12.95 -55.97
CA ILE A 132 -17.33 12.52 -55.59
C ILE A 132 -16.51 13.75 -55.22
N THR A 133 -16.08 13.85 -53.97
CA THR A 133 -15.07 14.84 -53.54
C THR A 133 -13.69 14.20 -53.48
N ASN A 134 -12.66 14.94 -53.89
CA ASN A 134 -11.25 14.53 -53.79
C ASN A 134 -10.37 15.73 -53.43
N ASN A 135 -9.56 15.62 -52.37
CA ASN A 135 -8.63 16.68 -51.99
C ASN A 135 -7.18 16.44 -52.47
N ASN A 136 -6.37 17.50 -52.51
CA ASN A 136 -4.96 17.43 -52.88
C ASN A 136 -4.05 16.66 -51.89
N GLN A 137 -4.62 16.02 -50.87
CA GLN A 137 -3.95 15.06 -49.97
C GLN A 137 -4.31 13.60 -50.31
N GLY A 138 -5.11 13.37 -51.37
CA GLY A 138 -5.53 12.05 -51.82
C GLY A 138 -6.74 11.47 -51.07
N GLN A 139 -7.41 12.25 -50.21
CA GLN A 139 -8.64 11.81 -49.55
C GLN A 139 -9.81 11.92 -50.52
N ILE A 140 -10.55 10.82 -50.69
CA ILE A 140 -11.68 10.72 -51.61
C ILE A 140 -12.94 10.36 -50.82
N THR A 141 -14.04 11.07 -51.04
CA THR A 141 -15.37 10.65 -50.55
C THR A 141 -16.33 10.55 -51.72
N LYS A 142 -17.02 9.41 -51.85
CA LYS A 142 -18.05 9.18 -52.85
C LYS A 142 -19.40 9.01 -52.15
N THR A 143 -20.30 9.96 -52.37
CA THR A 143 -21.69 9.91 -51.90
C THR A 143 -22.62 9.49 -53.05
N THR A 144 -23.41 8.46 -52.81
CA THR A 144 -24.50 7.98 -53.68
C THR A 144 -25.81 8.42 -53.04
N GLN A 145 -26.68 9.09 -53.79
CA GLN A 145 -27.99 9.51 -53.29
C GLN A 145 -29.12 8.62 -53.86
N ASP A 146 -30.25 8.55 -53.17
CA ASP A 146 -31.48 7.97 -53.69
C ASP A 146 -32.23 8.94 -54.63
N ILE A 147 -33.39 8.52 -55.14
CA ILE A 147 -34.23 9.34 -56.04
C ILE A 147 -34.87 10.56 -55.36
N SER A 148 -34.94 10.55 -54.03
CA SER A 148 -35.48 11.63 -53.20
C SER A 148 -34.39 12.62 -52.76
N GLY A 149 -33.12 12.33 -53.07
CA GLY A 149 -31.96 13.15 -52.71
C GLY A 149 -31.32 12.79 -51.37
N ASN A 150 -31.76 11.74 -50.68
CA ASN A 150 -31.14 11.31 -49.43
C ASN A 150 -29.85 10.54 -49.70
N ASP A 151 -28.85 10.68 -48.82
CA ASP A 151 -27.58 9.95 -48.93
C ASP A 151 -27.80 8.45 -48.69
N LYS A 152 -27.70 7.64 -49.75
CA LYS A 152 -27.88 6.18 -49.69
C LYS A 152 -26.59 5.44 -49.35
N SER A 153 -25.43 5.96 -49.76
CA SER A 153 -24.13 5.36 -49.43
C SER A 153 -22.99 6.36 -49.50
N ILE A 154 -22.13 6.37 -48.50
CA ILE A 154 -20.91 7.18 -48.42
C ILE A 154 -19.72 6.24 -48.33
N VAL A 155 -18.84 6.28 -49.34
CA VAL A 155 -17.59 5.54 -49.39
C VAL A 155 -16.43 6.50 -49.16
N LYS A 156 -15.62 6.26 -48.11
CA LYS A 156 -14.42 7.05 -47.81
C LYS A 156 -13.15 6.28 -48.20
N ASN A 157 -12.28 6.95 -48.94
CA ASN A 157 -11.00 6.47 -49.48
C ASN A 157 -11.08 5.11 -50.21
N ASN A 158 -12.26 4.74 -50.74
CA ASN A 158 -12.57 3.42 -51.30
C ASN A 158 -12.32 2.24 -50.32
N GLN A 159 -12.31 2.49 -49.01
CA GLN A 159 -12.01 1.49 -47.98
C GLN A 159 -13.15 1.29 -46.99
N GLN A 160 -13.77 2.37 -46.52
CA GLN A 160 -14.90 2.33 -45.57
C GLN A 160 -16.19 2.67 -46.29
N THR A 161 -17.23 1.84 -46.11
CA THR A 161 -18.55 2.07 -46.69
C THR A 161 -19.59 2.20 -45.59
N ILE A 162 -20.29 3.33 -45.57
CA ILE A 162 -21.48 3.54 -44.75
C ILE A 162 -22.67 3.60 -45.70
N SER A 163 -23.67 2.74 -45.50
CA SER A 163 -24.90 2.74 -46.30
C SER A 163 -26.12 3.02 -45.44
N TYR A 164 -27.12 3.66 -46.03
CA TYR A 164 -28.32 4.12 -45.37
C TYR A 164 -29.54 3.59 -46.13
N THR A 165 -30.58 3.22 -45.39
CA THR A 165 -31.89 2.79 -45.94
C THR A 165 -32.97 3.67 -45.32
N TYR A 166 -33.91 4.11 -46.15
CA TYR A 166 -35.02 4.95 -45.75
C TYR A 166 -36.35 4.23 -45.98
N ASP A 167 -37.39 4.59 -45.23
CA ASP A 167 -38.77 4.18 -45.54
C ASP A 167 -39.38 5.03 -46.67
N ALA A 168 -40.65 4.78 -46.98
CA ALA A 168 -41.36 5.45 -48.08
C ALA A 168 -41.67 6.94 -47.83
N ILE A 169 -41.57 7.42 -46.57
CA ILE A 169 -41.78 8.82 -46.19
C ILE A 169 -40.47 9.57 -45.87
N GLY A 170 -39.33 8.85 -45.89
CA GLY A 170 -37.99 9.42 -45.80
C GLY A 170 -37.29 9.22 -44.44
N ASN A 171 -37.86 8.47 -43.51
CA ASN A 171 -37.19 8.21 -42.23
C ASN A 171 -36.04 7.21 -42.41
N LEU A 172 -34.89 7.46 -41.77
CA LEU A 172 -33.72 6.58 -41.81
C LEU A 172 -33.98 5.30 -41.00
N THR A 173 -34.29 4.18 -41.64
CA THR A 173 -34.61 2.91 -40.96
C THR A 173 -33.41 2.00 -40.72
N ARG A 174 -32.32 2.16 -41.48
CA ARG A 174 -31.10 1.37 -41.28
C ARG A 174 -29.84 2.15 -41.62
N THR A 175 -28.83 2.08 -40.77
CA THR A 175 -27.44 2.44 -41.08
C THR A 175 -26.58 1.19 -41.03
N ASP A 176 -25.77 0.96 -42.06
CA ASP A 176 -24.82 -0.14 -42.14
C ASP A 176 -23.41 0.43 -42.31
N LYS A 177 -22.55 0.23 -41.31
CA LYS A 177 -21.14 0.62 -41.37
C LYS A 177 -20.29 -0.65 -41.33
N ASP A 178 -19.78 -1.06 -42.49
CA ASP A 178 -18.92 -2.23 -42.64
C ASP A 178 -19.50 -3.52 -41.98
N ASN A 179 -20.80 -3.77 -42.15
CA ASN A 179 -21.66 -4.80 -41.51
C ASN A 179 -22.05 -4.57 -40.04
N SER A 180 -21.64 -3.48 -39.40
CA SER A 180 -22.24 -3.03 -38.15
C SER A 180 -23.57 -2.33 -38.46
N ILE A 181 -24.67 -3.04 -38.24
CA ILE A 181 -26.02 -2.62 -38.62
C ILE A 181 -26.76 -2.01 -37.42
N ILE A 182 -27.16 -0.75 -37.55
CA ILE A 182 -28.10 -0.06 -36.67
C ILE A 182 -29.46 -0.02 -37.37
N THR A 183 -30.53 -0.42 -36.69
CA THR A 183 -31.92 -0.40 -37.20
C THR A 183 -32.78 0.53 -36.36
N LEU A 184 -33.58 1.37 -37.00
CA LEU A 184 -34.49 2.32 -36.36
C LEU A 184 -35.93 2.02 -36.81
N GLU A 185 -36.86 2.00 -35.86
CA GLU A 185 -38.31 1.83 -36.12
C GLU A 185 -39.04 3.12 -35.75
N TYR A 186 -40.13 3.43 -36.47
CA TYR A 186 -40.89 4.68 -36.38
C TYR A 186 -42.39 4.40 -36.27
N ASP A 187 -43.16 5.37 -35.75
CA ASP A 187 -44.62 5.38 -35.87
C ASP A 187 -45.10 6.03 -37.18
N GLU A 188 -46.41 6.04 -37.41
CA GLU A 188 -47.03 6.63 -38.61
C GLU A 188 -46.84 8.16 -38.74
N LEU A 189 -46.42 8.83 -37.66
CA LEU A 189 -46.11 10.26 -37.64
C LEU A 189 -44.61 10.56 -37.83
N GLY A 190 -43.77 9.51 -37.97
CA GLY A 190 -42.32 9.65 -38.11
C GLY A 190 -41.57 9.82 -36.79
N ASN A 191 -42.20 9.57 -35.63
CA ASN A 191 -41.48 9.55 -34.36
C ASN A 191 -40.75 8.22 -34.19
N LYS A 192 -39.47 8.24 -33.82
CA LYS A 192 -38.63 7.04 -33.66
C LYS A 192 -39.06 6.22 -32.43
N THR A 193 -39.82 5.15 -32.62
CA THR A 193 -40.30 4.27 -31.55
C THR A 193 -39.24 3.30 -31.03
N LYS A 194 -38.17 3.02 -31.80
CA LYS A 194 -37.12 2.08 -31.38
C LYS A 194 -35.77 2.35 -32.05
N SER A 195 -34.71 1.92 -31.38
CA SER A 195 -33.34 1.89 -31.90
C SER A 195 -32.70 0.56 -31.51
N ILE A 196 -32.11 -0.15 -32.48
CA ILE A 196 -31.40 -1.41 -32.27
C ILE A 196 -29.96 -1.17 -32.73
N ASP A 197 -29.04 -1.10 -31.78
CA ASP A 197 -27.62 -0.85 -32.02
C ASP A 197 -26.78 -1.99 -31.40
N PRO A 198 -25.86 -2.64 -32.14
CA PRO A 198 -25.05 -3.75 -31.61
C PRO A 198 -24.13 -3.36 -30.44
N ALA A 199 -23.72 -2.09 -30.33
CA ALA A 199 -22.86 -1.57 -29.28
C ALA A 199 -23.64 -0.92 -28.13
N MET A 200 -24.78 -0.28 -28.41
CA MET A 200 -25.59 0.42 -27.39
C MET A 200 -26.83 -0.37 -26.91
N GLY A 201 -27.15 -1.49 -27.57
CA GLY A 201 -28.30 -2.34 -27.30
C GLY A 201 -29.62 -1.82 -27.89
N ILE A 202 -30.75 -2.35 -27.39
CA ILE A 202 -32.09 -1.97 -27.83
C ILE A 202 -32.62 -0.84 -26.95
N TRP A 203 -33.13 0.23 -27.56
CA TRP A 203 -33.86 1.30 -26.91
C TRP A 203 -35.27 1.39 -27.49
N SER A 204 -36.26 1.72 -26.66
CA SER A 204 -37.63 2.02 -27.11
C SER A 204 -38.11 3.37 -26.58
N TYR A 205 -39.06 3.96 -27.30
CA TYR A 205 -39.58 5.30 -27.08
C TYR A 205 -41.10 5.30 -27.28
N VAL A 206 -41.82 6.01 -26.42
CA VAL A 206 -43.28 6.18 -26.49
C VAL A 206 -43.60 7.66 -26.47
N TYR A 207 -44.50 8.08 -27.35
CA TYR A 207 -44.90 9.47 -27.56
C TYR A 207 -46.36 9.69 -27.18
N ASN A 208 -46.73 10.91 -26.78
CA ASN A 208 -48.13 11.30 -26.68
C ASN A 208 -48.69 11.76 -28.05
N GLY A 209 -49.97 12.11 -28.09
CA GLY A 209 -50.62 12.59 -29.31
C GLY A 209 -50.13 13.95 -29.85
N PHE A 210 -49.21 14.63 -29.15
CA PHE A 210 -48.52 15.84 -29.60
C PHE A 210 -47.10 15.56 -30.12
N GLY A 211 -46.66 14.29 -30.15
CA GLY A 211 -45.29 13.91 -30.55
C GLY A 211 -44.24 14.09 -29.45
N GLU A 212 -44.66 14.29 -28.20
CA GLU A 212 -43.75 14.50 -27.07
C GLU A 212 -43.38 13.16 -26.41
N LEU A 213 -42.10 12.96 -26.12
CA LEU A 213 -41.55 11.70 -25.58
C LEU A 213 -42.00 11.49 -24.13
N THR A 214 -42.98 10.62 -23.89
CA THR A 214 -43.49 10.33 -22.54
C THR A 214 -42.76 9.18 -21.85
N GLN A 215 -42.17 8.25 -22.61
CA GLN A 215 -41.41 7.14 -22.05
C GLN A 215 -40.20 6.79 -22.92
N GLN A 216 -39.08 6.46 -22.29
CA GLN A 216 -37.89 5.90 -22.92
C GLN A 216 -37.42 4.71 -22.10
N THR A 217 -37.20 3.57 -22.75
CA THR A 217 -36.60 2.38 -22.12
C THR A 217 -35.19 2.20 -22.65
N ASP A 218 -34.20 2.05 -21.77
CA ASP A 218 -32.82 1.77 -22.14
C ASP A 218 -32.55 0.27 -22.40
N SER A 219 -31.36 -0.03 -22.89
CA SER A 219 -30.92 -1.41 -23.19
C SER A 219 -30.73 -2.31 -21.98
N LYS A 220 -30.90 -1.79 -20.75
CA LYS A 220 -30.95 -2.55 -19.50
C LYS A 220 -32.39 -2.70 -18.97
N GLY A 221 -33.39 -2.21 -19.71
CA GLY A 221 -34.79 -2.20 -19.29
C GLY A 221 -35.15 -1.09 -18.31
N GLN A 222 -34.26 -0.11 -18.08
CA GLN A 222 -34.57 1.02 -17.19
C GLN A 222 -35.50 2.00 -17.89
N ILE A 223 -36.61 2.31 -17.24
CA ILE A 223 -37.63 3.22 -17.75
C ILE A 223 -37.36 4.64 -17.25
N THR A 224 -37.26 5.57 -18.20
CA THR A 224 -37.42 7.00 -17.99
C THR A 224 -38.84 7.40 -18.41
N SER A 225 -39.59 8.03 -17.52
CA SER A 225 -40.89 8.65 -17.86
C SER A 225 -40.78 10.18 -17.80
N ILE A 226 -41.48 10.88 -18.69
CA ILE A 226 -41.48 12.35 -18.80
C ILE A 226 -42.92 12.84 -18.89
N GLU A 227 -43.24 13.88 -18.12
CA GLU A 227 -44.55 14.53 -18.08
C GLU A 227 -44.40 16.00 -18.46
N TYR A 228 -45.36 16.48 -19.26
CA TYR A 228 -45.38 17.83 -19.83
C TYR A 228 -46.62 18.61 -19.35
N ASP A 229 -46.51 19.93 -19.31
CA ASP A 229 -47.68 20.80 -19.14
C ASP A 229 -48.40 21.10 -20.46
N LYS A 230 -49.48 21.90 -20.38
CA LYS A 230 -50.31 22.27 -21.53
C LYS A 230 -49.59 23.15 -22.58
N LEU A 231 -48.37 23.61 -22.30
CA LEU A 231 -47.53 24.39 -23.21
C LEU A 231 -46.35 23.56 -23.76
N GLY A 232 -46.34 22.25 -23.51
CA GLY A 232 -45.30 21.33 -23.96
C GLY A 232 -43.97 21.46 -23.21
N ARG A 233 -43.98 22.01 -21.99
CA ARG A 233 -42.80 22.15 -21.15
C ARG A 233 -42.71 20.98 -20.18
N ILE A 234 -41.51 20.40 -20.02
CA ILE A 234 -41.30 19.28 -19.09
C ILE A 234 -41.54 19.77 -17.66
N VAL A 235 -42.49 19.17 -16.95
CA VAL A 235 -42.76 19.46 -15.53
C VAL A 235 -42.22 18.38 -14.60
N LYS A 236 -42.05 17.16 -15.09
CA LYS A 236 -41.54 16.03 -14.29
C LYS A 236 -40.84 14.98 -15.15
N LYS A 237 -39.78 14.39 -14.60
CA LYS A 237 -39.03 13.28 -15.18
C LYS A 237 -38.73 12.26 -14.08
N THR A 238 -39.03 10.99 -14.34
CA THR A 238 -38.78 9.89 -13.39
C THR A 238 -37.83 8.88 -14.02
N LEU A 239 -36.74 8.53 -13.32
CA LEU A 239 -35.79 7.50 -13.72
C LEU A 239 -35.33 6.73 -12.47
N ALA A 240 -35.51 5.41 -12.46
CA ALA A 240 -35.01 4.53 -11.39
C ALA A 240 -35.34 5.00 -9.94
N GLY A 241 -36.55 5.51 -9.72
CA GLY A 241 -37.00 6.02 -8.40
C GLY A 241 -36.52 7.43 -8.04
N GLN A 242 -35.67 8.05 -8.86
CA GLN A 242 -35.37 9.47 -8.82
C GLN A 242 -36.43 10.24 -9.60
N VAL A 243 -37.03 11.25 -8.99
CA VAL A 243 -37.97 12.18 -9.63
C VAL A 243 -37.32 13.55 -9.69
N SER A 244 -37.24 14.12 -10.89
CA SER A 244 -36.90 15.53 -11.10
C SER A 244 -38.15 16.30 -11.52
N THR A 245 -38.31 17.52 -11.02
CA THR A 245 -39.45 18.39 -11.36
C THR A 245 -38.97 19.77 -11.77
N TRP A 246 -39.74 20.44 -12.63
CA TRP A 246 -39.49 21.81 -13.08
C TRP A 246 -40.78 22.62 -12.97
N VAL A 247 -40.65 23.84 -12.46
CA VAL A 247 -41.74 24.80 -12.32
C VAL A 247 -41.37 26.05 -13.10
N TYR A 248 -42.35 26.63 -13.78
CA TYR A 248 -42.17 27.81 -14.61
C TYR A 248 -43.03 28.96 -14.11
N ASP A 249 -42.55 30.19 -14.30
CA ASP A 249 -43.30 31.41 -14.01
C ASP A 249 -44.33 31.75 -15.10
N ASP A 250 -45.17 32.75 -14.82
CA ASP A 250 -46.23 33.26 -15.71
C ASP A 250 -45.70 33.83 -17.03
N LYS A 251 -44.39 34.15 -17.11
CA LYS A 251 -43.72 34.61 -18.34
C LYS A 251 -43.11 33.45 -19.15
N GLY A 252 -43.27 32.22 -18.69
CA GLY A 252 -42.79 31.03 -19.38
C GLY A 252 -41.41 30.54 -18.94
N ARG A 253 -40.73 31.25 -18.03
CA ARG A 253 -39.32 31.03 -17.67
C ARG A 253 -39.21 30.03 -16.52
N LEU A 254 -38.10 29.29 -16.42
CA LEU A 254 -37.91 28.32 -15.35
C LEU A 254 -37.77 29.06 -14.00
N SER A 255 -38.68 28.83 -13.04
CA SER A 255 -38.64 29.44 -11.72
C SER A 255 -37.93 28.55 -10.69
N SER A 256 -38.07 27.23 -10.81
CA SER A 256 -37.37 26.27 -9.97
C SER A 256 -37.25 24.89 -10.61
N GLU A 257 -36.21 24.14 -10.21
CA GLU A 257 -36.11 22.71 -10.44
C GLU A 257 -35.83 21.97 -9.12
N SER A 258 -36.25 20.71 -9.01
CA SER A 258 -35.94 19.89 -7.83
C SER A 258 -35.56 18.46 -8.20
N LYS A 259 -34.86 17.80 -7.28
CA LYS A 259 -34.45 16.40 -7.36
C LYS A 259 -34.87 15.69 -6.08
N ILE A 260 -35.71 14.67 -6.23
CA ILE A 260 -36.33 13.88 -5.18
C ILE A 260 -35.87 12.43 -5.34
N ILE A 261 -35.46 11.78 -4.24
CA ILE A 261 -35.15 10.35 -4.19
C ILE A 261 -35.90 9.75 -3.00
N GLY A 262 -36.63 8.65 -3.22
CA GLY A 262 -37.38 7.96 -2.16
C GLY A 262 -38.48 8.80 -1.50
N GLY A 263 -38.99 9.83 -2.18
CA GLY A 263 -39.95 10.79 -1.65
C GLY A 263 -39.34 12.02 -0.96
N THR A 264 -38.03 12.02 -0.68
CA THR A 264 -37.32 13.14 -0.05
C THR A 264 -36.65 14.01 -1.11
N GLN A 265 -36.90 15.33 -1.09
CA GLN A 265 -36.12 16.28 -1.88
C GLN A 265 -34.70 16.35 -1.33
N ILE A 266 -33.71 16.11 -2.19
CA ILE A 266 -32.28 16.14 -1.84
C ILE A 266 -31.59 17.41 -2.35
N VAL A 267 -32.07 17.96 -3.47
CA VAL A 267 -31.57 19.18 -4.10
C VAL A 267 -32.75 19.96 -4.67
N GLY A 268 -32.76 21.28 -4.49
CA GLY A 268 -33.58 22.22 -5.25
C GLY A 268 -32.70 23.29 -5.89
N LYS A 269 -33.19 23.92 -6.95
CA LYS A 269 -32.68 25.21 -7.41
C LYS A 269 -33.85 26.15 -7.66
N SER A 270 -33.68 27.43 -7.34
CA SER A 270 -34.57 28.51 -7.76
C SER A 270 -33.82 29.50 -8.65
N TYR A 271 -34.57 30.16 -9.53
CA TYR A 271 -34.07 31.11 -10.51
C TYR A 271 -34.88 32.40 -10.39
N SER A 272 -34.21 33.53 -10.34
CA SER A 272 -34.83 34.85 -10.43
C SER A 272 -34.35 35.60 -11.67
N TYR A 273 -35.18 36.52 -12.13
CA TYR A 273 -34.92 37.31 -13.33
C TYR A 273 -35.16 38.78 -13.06
N ASP A 274 -34.37 39.63 -13.71
CA ASP A 274 -34.56 41.08 -13.68
C ASP A 274 -35.77 41.55 -14.51
N SER A 275 -36.00 42.87 -14.52
CA SER A 275 -37.09 43.51 -15.28
C SER A 275 -37.01 43.30 -16.79
N LEU A 276 -35.79 43.08 -17.33
CA LEU A 276 -35.53 42.76 -18.74
C LEU A 276 -35.59 41.25 -19.03
N SER A 277 -35.99 40.44 -18.04
CA SER A 277 -36.06 38.98 -18.10
C SER A 277 -34.72 38.25 -18.27
N ARG A 278 -33.62 38.88 -17.85
CA ARG A 278 -32.29 38.26 -17.77
C ARG A 278 -32.12 37.61 -16.39
N LEU A 279 -31.41 36.49 -16.32
CA LEU A 279 -31.23 35.70 -15.09
C LEU A 279 -30.35 36.48 -14.10
N ASN A 280 -30.90 36.98 -12.99
CA ASN A 280 -30.13 37.77 -12.02
C ASN A 280 -29.70 36.99 -10.78
N GLU A 281 -30.32 35.85 -10.48
CA GLU A 281 -29.98 35.03 -9.32
C GLU A 281 -30.31 33.55 -9.55
N VAL A 282 -29.43 32.66 -9.08
CA VAL A 282 -29.66 31.22 -8.98
C VAL A 282 -29.30 30.78 -7.56
N THR A 283 -30.24 30.16 -6.85
CA THR A 283 -29.99 29.61 -5.52
C THR A 283 -30.11 28.10 -5.57
N LEU A 284 -29.03 27.40 -5.24
CA LEU A 284 -28.97 25.94 -5.08
C LEU A 284 -29.21 25.59 -3.60
N SER A 285 -30.29 24.87 -3.33
CA SER A 285 -30.64 24.38 -1.99
C SER A 285 -30.26 22.90 -1.87
N ILE A 286 -29.34 22.55 -0.98
CA ILE A 286 -28.98 21.16 -0.67
C ILE A 286 -29.60 20.79 0.68
N ILE A 287 -30.29 19.65 0.76
CA ILE A 287 -30.95 19.19 1.99
C ILE A 287 -30.13 18.03 2.59
N ILE A 288 -29.56 18.27 3.78
CA ILE A 288 -28.74 17.31 4.52
C ILE A 288 -29.29 17.20 5.95
N ASN A 289 -29.64 16.00 6.40
CA ASN A 289 -30.18 15.75 7.75
C ASN A 289 -31.38 16.65 8.13
N ASN A 290 -32.30 16.88 7.18
CA ASN A 290 -33.44 17.81 7.27
C ASN A 290 -33.08 19.30 7.43
N ASN A 291 -31.81 19.68 7.35
CA ASN A 291 -31.38 21.08 7.26
C ASN A 291 -31.18 21.44 5.78
N THR A 292 -31.71 22.59 5.37
CA THR A 292 -31.46 23.16 4.04
C THR A 292 -30.26 24.10 4.12
N GLN A 293 -29.29 23.93 3.23
CA GLN A 293 -28.22 24.88 3.00
C GLN A 293 -28.36 25.47 1.60
N ASP A 294 -28.47 26.79 1.54
CA ASP A 294 -28.62 27.54 0.29
C ASP A 294 -27.28 28.12 -0.17
N PHE A 295 -27.03 28.01 -1.47
CA PHE A 295 -25.85 28.52 -2.16
C PHE A 295 -26.31 29.41 -3.32
N THR A 296 -26.20 30.73 -3.14
CA THR A 296 -26.71 31.73 -4.07
C THR A 296 -25.62 32.31 -4.96
N THR A 297 -25.79 32.19 -6.28
CA THR A 297 -24.99 32.91 -7.28
C THR A 297 -25.81 34.05 -7.86
N LYS A 298 -25.27 35.28 -7.89
CA LYS A 298 -25.93 36.46 -8.46
C LYS A 298 -25.22 36.93 -9.73
N TYR A 299 -25.99 37.52 -10.64
CA TYR A 299 -25.52 38.03 -11.92
C TYR A 299 -25.98 39.48 -12.11
N GLU A 300 -25.01 40.36 -12.35
CA GLU A 300 -25.26 41.73 -12.76
C GLU A 300 -24.86 41.91 -14.23
N TYR A 301 -25.55 42.81 -14.92
CA TYR A 301 -25.38 43.04 -16.36
C TYR A 301 -24.96 44.47 -16.65
N ASP A 302 -24.21 44.66 -17.74
CA ASP A 302 -23.94 45.98 -18.30
C ASP A 302 -25.13 46.51 -19.14
N GLU A 303 -24.98 47.73 -19.66
CA GLU A 303 -25.98 48.38 -20.53
C GLU A 303 -26.23 47.64 -21.86
N SER A 304 -25.31 46.75 -22.26
CA SER A 304 -25.43 45.89 -23.45
C SER A 304 -25.95 44.48 -23.11
N SER A 305 -26.42 44.25 -21.87
CA SER A 305 -26.91 42.95 -21.39
C SER A 305 -25.86 41.83 -21.36
N ARG A 306 -24.58 42.17 -21.23
CA ARG A 306 -23.48 41.22 -20.98
C ARG A 306 -23.25 41.10 -19.47
N ILE A 307 -22.81 39.94 -18.98
CA ILE A 307 -22.60 39.70 -17.54
C ILE A 307 -21.40 40.53 -17.06
N LYS A 308 -21.67 41.60 -16.32
CA LYS A 308 -20.67 42.53 -15.77
C LYS A 308 -20.05 42.00 -14.47
N THR A 309 -20.86 41.39 -13.61
CA THR A 309 -20.41 40.85 -12.32
C THR A 309 -21.11 39.52 -12.04
N ILE A 310 -20.36 38.55 -11.51
CA ILE A 310 -20.88 37.33 -10.91
C ILE A 310 -20.49 37.34 -9.43
N THR A 311 -21.45 37.21 -8.52
CA THR A 311 -21.18 36.97 -7.10
C THR A 311 -21.45 35.50 -6.80
N TYR A 312 -20.47 34.78 -6.27
CA TYR A 312 -20.56 33.37 -5.92
C TYR A 312 -21.06 33.17 -4.46
N PRO A 313 -21.47 31.95 -4.05
CA PRO A 313 -22.10 31.71 -2.75
C PRO A 313 -21.24 32.02 -1.51
N ASP A 314 -19.92 32.05 -1.67
CA ASP A 314 -18.92 32.43 -0.66
C ASP A 314 -18.71 33.96 -0.57
N GLY A 315 -19.36 34.73 -1.46
CA GLY A 315 -19.20 36.18 -1.58
C GLY A 315 -18.12 36.61 -2.57
N PHE A 316 -17.37 35.69 -3.17
CA PHE A 316 -16.36 36.01 -4.20
C PHE A 316 -17.01 36.69 -5.40
N THR A 317 -16.39 37.75 -5.93
CA THR A 317 -16.91 38.48 -7.11
C THR A 317 -15.99 38.39 -8.33
N GLU A 318 -16.53 37.94 -9.46
CA GLU A 318 -15.87 38.01 -10.76
C GLU A 318 -16.46 39.17 -11.58
N HIS A 319 -15.64 40.18 -11.86
CA HIS A 319 -16.01 41.31 -12.73
C HIS A 319 -15.44 41.12 -14.15
N LYS A 320 -16.26 41.38 -15.16
CA LYS A 320 -15.91 41.27 -16.58
C LYS A 320 -16.00 42.62 -17.25
N ASP A 321 -14.85 43.19 -17.59
CA ASP A 321 -14.76 44.29 -18.53
C ASP A 321 -14.67 43.68 -19.94
N TYR A 322 -15.52 44.15 -20.83
CA TYR A 322 -15.54 43.73 -22.23
C TYR A 322 -14.84 44.76 -23.12
N THR A 323 -14.32 44.30 -24.26
CA THR A 323 -13.80 45.19 -25.29
C THR A 323 -14.94 45.93 -25.98
N LEU A 324 -14.55 46.93 -26.79
CA LEU A 324 -15.30 47.30 -27.98
C LEU A 324 -15.37 46.07 -28.90
N SER A 325 -16.41 45.93 -29.73
CA SER A 325 -16.98 44.64 -30.16
C SER A 325 -17.74 43.94 -29.01
N GLY A 326 -17.14 42.94 -28.36
CA GLY A 326 -17.79 42.18 -27.29
C GLY A 326 -16.96 41.06 -26.66
N GLY A 327 -15.67 40.96 -26.98
CA GLY A 327 -14.77 40.01 -26.31
C GLY A 327 -14.53 40.40 -24.85
N ALA A 328 -14.09 39.46 -24.00
CA ALA A 328 -13.67 39.79 -22.65
C ALA A 328 -12.31 40.52 -22.71
N LYS A 329 -12.26 41.79 -22.30
CA LYS A 329 -11.03 42.61 -22.26
C LYS A 329 -10.21 42.29 -21.02
N LYS A 330 -10.90 42.11 -19.89
CA LYS A 330 -10.31 41.85 -18.59
C LYS A 330 -11.33 41.11 -17.74
N VAL A 331 -10.92 39.97 -17.21
CA VAL A 331 -11.58 39.40 -16.03
C VAL A 331 -10.79 39.91 -14.83
N SER A 332 -11.48 40.48 -13.86
CA SER A 332 -10.87 40.91 -12.61
C SER A 332 -11.71 40.56 -11.41
N VAL A 333 -11.03 40.23 -10.33
CA VAL A 333 -11.57 39.73 -9.08
C VAL A 333 -10.94 40.56 -7.95
N PRO A 334 -11.56 40.70 -6.77
CA PRO A 334 -11.01 41.50 -5.67
C PRO A 334 -9.57 41.10 -5.36
N LYS A 335 -8.67 42.07 -5.22
CA LYS A 335 -7.24 41.79 -4.95
C LYS A 335 -7.02 40.97 -3.67
N ASN A 336 -7.94 41.04 -2.72
CA ASN A 336 -7.91 40.28 -1.47
C ASN A 336 -8.28 38.80 -1.66
N ASP A 337 -9.01 38.48 -2.73
CA ASP A 337 -9.46 37.12 -3.07
C ASP A 337 -8.59 36.51 -4.19
N VAL A 338 -7.74 37.32 -4.85
CA VAL A 338 -6.65 36.83 -5.69
C VAL A 338 -5.57 36.21 -4.80
N TRP A 339 -5.64 34.89 -4.62
CA TRP A 339 -4.48 34.11 -4.23
C TRP A 339 -3.55 34.03 -5.45
N ASP A 340 -2.59 34.96 -5.46
CA ASP A 340 -1.48 35.26 -6.37
C ASP A 340 -1.22 34.38 -7.63
N TYR A 341 -0.60 34.99 -8.64
CA TYR A 341 -0.12 34.36 -9.88
C TYR A 341 0.85 33.18 -9.65
N ASP A 342 1.29 32.99 -8.42
CA ASP A 342 2.00 31.81 -7.96
C ASP A 342 1.17 30.52 -8.05
N TYR A 343 -0.17 30.50 -8.21
CA TYR A 343 -0.93 29.23 -8.14
C TYR A 343 -0.46 28.14 -9.13
N LEU A 344 -0.01 28.46 -10.35
CA LEU A 344 0.53 27.47 -11.30
C LEU A 344 2.00 27.09 -11.00
N SER A 345 2.74 28.00 -10.34
CA SER A 345 4.09 27.77 -9.80
C SER A 345 4.01 26.83 -8.60
N LEU A 346 3.09 27.14 -7.68
CA LEU A 346 2.69 26.36 -6.53
C LEU A 346 2.12 25.01 -6.95
N GLU A 347 1.22 24.90 -7.92
CA GLU A 347 0.69 23.61 -8.39
C GLU A 347 1.80 22.73 -8.98
N LYS A 348 2.73 23.29 -9.78
CA LYS A 348 3.90 22.55 -10.27
C LYS A 348 4.87 22.18 -9.14
N SER A 349 5.00 23.03 -8.13
CA SER A 349 5.82 22.78 -6.94
C SER A 349 5.18 21.72 -6.04
N LEU A 350 3.86 21.78 -5.84
CA LEU A 350 3.05 20.87 -5.05
C LEU A 350 2.94 19.52 -5.75
N ALA A 351 2.83 19.47 -7.07
CA ALA A 351 2.87 18.24 -7.85
C ALA A 351 4.26 17.59 -7.78
N LYS A 352 5.36 18.36 -7.91
CA LYS A 352 6.72 17.85 -7.69
C LYS A 352 6.94 17.38 -6.25
N THR A 353 6.41 18.12 -5.28
CA THR A 353 6.46 17.79 -3.85
C THR A 353 5.61 16.56 -3.55
N ALA A 354 4.43 16.41 -4.16
CA ALA A 354 3.57 15.24 -4.00
C ALA A 354 4.17 14.00 -4.66
N ILE A 355 4.77 14.13 -5.84
CA ILE A 355 5.57 13.06 -6.47
C ILE A 355 6.72 12.69 -5.55
N ARG A 356 7.51 13.66 -5.04
CA ARG A 356 8.64 13.37 -4.15
C ARG A 356 8.21 12.80 -2.80
N ILE A 357 7.06 13.20 -2.25
CA ILE A 357 6.45 12.59 -1.06
C ILE A 357 6.00 11.17 -1.37
N THR A 358 5.45 10.90 -2.55
CA THR A 358 5.06 9.53 -2.95
C THR A 358 6.29 8.63 -3.13
N GLU A 359 7.37 9.15 -3.72
CA GLU A 359 8.67 8.46 -3.81
C GLU A 359 9.26 8.19 -2.41
N LEU A 360 9.33 9.22 -1.55
CA LEU A 360 9.86 9.10 -0.18
C LEU A 360 9.01 8.17 0.69
N ASN A 361 7.68 8.21 0.58
CA ASN A 361 6.80 7.28 1.29
C ASN A 361 7.04 5.84 0.83
N LYS A 362 7.27 5.62 -0.48
CA LYS A 362 7.60 4.29 -0.99
C LYS A 362 8.98 3.82 -0.54
N GLU A 363 9.99 4.70 -0.58
CA GLU A 363 11.32 4.44 -0.03
C GLU A 363 11.24 4.08 1.47
N ALA A 364 10.41 4.81 2.23
CA ALA A 364 10.16 4.54 3.65
C ALA A 364 9.41 3.22 3.89
N GLU A 365 8.35 2.90 3.13
CA GLU A 365 7.63 1.60 3.20
C GLU A 365 8.58 0.41 2.92
N GLU A 366 9.47 0.55 1.92
CA GLU A 366 10.49 -0.46 1.61
C GLU A 366 11.54 -0.61 2.73
N LEU A 367 11.87 0.47 3.46
CA LEU A 367 12.77 0.44 4.62
C LEU A 367 12.06 -0.09 5.88
N GLU A 368 10.80 0.27 6.13
CA GLU A 368 9.99 -0.26 7.24
C GLU A 368 9.78 -1.77 7.09
N SER A 369 9.52 -2.26 5.88
CA SER A 369 9.41 -3.71 5.61
C SER A 369 10.71 -4.44 5.96
N LYS A 370 11.88 -3.91 5.55
CA LYS A 370 13.18 -4.49 5.90
C LYS A 370 13.46 -4.41 7.41
N ALA A 371 13.09 -3.30 8.06
CA ALA A 371 13.21 -3.16 9.51
C ALA A 371 12.39 -4.23 10.26
N GLN A 372 11.18 -4.55 9.79
CA GLN A 372 10.36 -5.63 10.34
C GLN A 372 10.99 -7.01 10.11
N GLU A 373 11.59 -7.27 8.94
CA GLU A 373 12.34 -8.51 8.67
C GLU A 373 13.53 -8.67 9.62
N TYR A 374 14.37 -7.63 9.77
CA TYR A 374 15.52 -7.65 10.69
C TYR A 374 15.10 -7.81 12.15
N LEU A 375 14.01 -7.17 12.57
CA LEU A 375 13.46 -7.33 13.92
C LEU A 375 12.94 -8.75 14.19
N ALA A 376 12.22 -9.33 13.22
CA ALA A 376 11.69 -10.69 13.32
C ALA A 376 12.83 -11.74 13.34
N GLU A 377 13.87 -11.53 12.55
CA GLU A 377 15.03 -12.42 12.51
C GLU A 377 15.91 -12.27 13.77
N ALA A 378 16.08 -11.05 14.30
CA ALA A 378 16.72 -10.84 15.61
C ALA A 378 15.99 -11.60 16.73
N ALA A 379 14.66 -11.42 16.86
CA ALA A 379 13.85 -12.08 17.88
C ALA A 379 13.87 -13.62 17.76
N LYS A 380 13.96 -14.16 16.53
CA LYS A 380 14.14 -15.59 16.26
C LYS A 380 15.49 -16.10 16.78
N TYR A 381 16.58 -15.37 16.56
CA TYR A 381 17.90 -15.73 17.08
C TYR A 381 17.97 -15.59 18.60
N GLU A 382 17.36 -14.56 19.20
CA GLU A 382 17.23 -14.44 20.66
C GLU A 382 16.48 -15.65 21.25
N HIS A 383 15.36 -16.05 20.65
CA HIS A 383 14.62 -17.23 21.10
C HIS A 383 15.44 -18.53 21.04
N TYR A 384 16.25 -18.73 19.99
CA TYR A 384 17.19 -19.84 19.93
C TYR A 384 18.27 -19.74 21.01
N ALA A 385 18.87 -18.56 21.19
CA ALA A 385 19.86 -18.32 22.25
C ALA A 385 19.32 -18.64 23.64
N GLU A 386 18.09 -18.23 23.97
CA GLU A 386 17.45 -18.57 25.24
C GLU A 386 17.20 -20.07 25.43
N ASN A 387 16.79 -20.77 24.38
CA ASN A 387 16.58 -22.23 24.44
C ASN A 387 17.90 -22.98 24.67
N TYR A 388 18.98 -22.58 23.99
CA TYR A 388 20.30 -23.16 24.19
C TYR A 388 20.91 -22.77 25.55
N GLN A 389 20.70 -21.54 26.03
CA GLN A 389 21.08 -21.12 27.38
C GLN A 389 20.38 -21.98 28.44
N ARG A 390 19.04 -22.12 28.39
CA ARG A 390 18.28 -22.97 29.31
C ARG A 390 18.72 -24.44 29.25
N THR A 391 19.18 -24.90 28.09
CA THR A 391 19.75 -26.26 27.91
C THR A 391 21.11 -26.38 28.61
N SER A 392 22.00 -25.38 28.42
CA SER A 392 23.28 -25.28 29.13
C SER A 392 23.09 -25.26 30.64
N ASP A 393 22.25 -24.35 31.16
CA ASP A 393 21.98 -24.20 32.59
C ASP A 393 21.47 -25.53 33.21
N SER A 394 20.62 -26.26 32.47
CA SER A 394 20.11 -27.58 32.88
C SER A 394 21.17 -28.68 32.87
N TYR A 395 22.16 -28.62 31.98
CA TYR A 395 23.29 -29.53 31.99
C TYR A 395 24.28 -29.18 33.10
N GLU A 396 24.56 -27.90 33.35
CA GLU A 396 25.42 -27.44 34.44
C GLU A 396 24.86 -27.86 35.82
N ASP A 397 23.56 -27.69 36.08
CA ASP A 397 22.91 -28.19 37.30
C ASP A 397 22.98 -29.73 37.40
N TYR A 398 22.95 -30.46 36.27
CA TYR A 398 23.13 -31.91 36.29
C TYR A 398 24.59 -32.34 36.55
N ALA A 399 25.57 -31.67 35.96
CA ALA A 399 26.99 -31.84 36.26
C ALA A 399 27.29 -31.56 37.73
N ASN A 400 26.87 -30.41 38.25
CA ASN A 400 27.02 -30.05 39.67
C ASN A 400 26.43 -31.10 40.64
N ARG A 401 25.29 -31.72 40.29
CA ARG A 401 24.72 -32.84 41.05
C ARG A 401 25.57 -34.10 40.98
N LEU A 402 26.19 -34.40 39.83
CA LEU A 402 27.10 -35.53 39.66
C LEU A 402 28.42 -35.32 40.43
N ASP A 403 29.00 -34.12 40.37
CA ASP A 403 30.20 -33.76 41.13
C ASP A 403 29.96 -33.82 42.65
N TYR A 404 28.79 -33.36 43.13
CA TYR A 404 28.37 -33.57 44.52
C TYR A 404 28.39 -35.05 44.92
N TYR A 405 27.91 -35.95 44.06
CA TYR A 405 28.00 -37.38 44.30
C TYR A 405 29.45 -37.90 44.25
N SER A 406 30.26 -37.46 43.28
CA SER A 406 31.70 -37.78 43.18
C SER A 406 32.40 -37.46 44.51
N ASN A 407 32.27 -36.22 44.98
CA ASN A 407 32.83 -35.73 46.24
C ASN A 407 32.33 -36.52 47.46
N LYS A 408 31.03 -36.83 47.52
CA LYS A 408 30.43 -37.65 48.59
C LYS A 408 31.01 -39.07 48.63
N TYR A 409 31.16 -39.72 47.48
CA TYR A 409 31.79 -41.05 47.39
C TYR A 409 33.29 -41.00 47.70
N TYR A 410 33.98 -39.93 47.31
CA TYR A 410 35.39 -39.70 47.66
C TYR A 410 35.60 -39.60 49.19
N GLN A 411 34.71 -38.90 49.90
CA GLN A 411 34.72 -38.85 51.37
C GLN A 411 34.48 -40.24 52.01
N TYR A 412 33.57 -41.05 51.45
CA TYR A 412 33.41 -42.44 51.89
C TYR A 412 34.66 -43.28 51.62
N TYR A 413 35.29 -43.16 50.45
CA TYR A 413 36.58 -43.79 50.14
C TYR A 413 37.64 -43.44 51.20
N GLN A 414 37.86 -42.15 51.50
CA GLN A 414 38.84 -41.73 52.51
C GLN A 414 38.52 -42.31 53.90
N ASN A 415 37.26 -42.29 54.32
CA ASN A 415 36.86 -42.81 55.63
C ASN A 415 37.03 -44.33 55.72
N HIS A 416 36.64 -45.08 54.68
CA HIS A 416 36.85 -46.52 54.62
C HIS A 416 38.33 -46.90 54.54
N GLN A 417 39.16 -46.10 53.86
CA GLN A 417 40.63 -46.26 53.81
C GLN A 417 41.28 -46.01 55.19
N ARG A 418 40.85 -44.98 55.92
CA ARG A 418 41.28 -44.72 57.31
C ARG A 418 40.89 -45.88 58.24
N LEU A 419 39.66 -46.39 58.12
CA LEU A 419 39.18 -47.55 58.88
C LEU A 419 39.97 -48.82 58.55
N ALA A 420 40.17 -49.12 57.26
CA ALA A 420 41.00 -50.24 56.82
C ALA A 420 42.41 -50.17 57.40
N SER A 421 43.03 -48.98 57.35
CA SER A 421 44.37 -48.74 57.91
C SER A 421 44.40 -48.91 59.44
N SER A 422 43.39 -48.42 60.15
CA SER A 422 43.26 -48.59 61.60
C SER A 422 43.10 -50.07 62.00
N TYR A 423 42.25 -50.82 61.30
CA TYR A 423 42.08 -52.25 61.54
C TYR A 423 43.31 -53.07 61.15
N ARG A 424 44.01 -52.71 60.06
CA ARG A 424 45.30 -53.29 59.66
C ARG A 424 46.37 -53.04 60.72
N ALA A 425 46.43 -51.84 61.29
CA ALA A 425 47.34 -51.49 62.38
C ALA A 425 47.01 -52.29 63.66
N LYS A 426 45.73 -52.44 64.02
CA LYS A 426 45.28 -53.31 65.12
C LYS A 426 45.68 -54.76 64.89
N ALA A 427 45.39 -55.33 63.71
CA ALA A 427 45.80 -56.70 63.36
C ALA A 427 47.32 -56.89 63.49
N ASN A 428 48.10 -55.98 62.90
CA ASN A 428 49.57 -55.99 63.01
C ASN A 428 50.06 -55.87 64.46
N TYR A 429 49.41 -55.07 65.31
CA TYR A 429 49.73 -54.98 66.74
C TYR A 429 49.48 -56.32 67.46
N TYR A 430 48.34 -56.97 67.22
CA TYR A 430 48.06 -58.29 67.82
C TYR A 430 49.02 -59.37 67.33
N TYR A 431 49.26 -59.48 66.01
CA TYR A 431 50.24 -60.43 65.47
C TYR A 431 51.65 -60.18 66.03
N ARG A 432 52.13 -58.93 66.09
CA ARG A 432 53.48 -58.59 66.60
C ARG A 432 53.63 -58.81 68.10
N LYS A 433 52.61 -58.48 68.90
CA LYS A 433 52.70 -58.48 70.37
C LYS A 433 52.30 -59.81 71.02
N PHE A 434 51.45 -60.59 70.36
CA PHE A 434 50.84 -61.79 70.94
C PHE A 434 50.82 -63.01 69.99
N GLY A 435 51.24 -62.88 68.73
CA GLY A 435 51.06 -63.93 67.73
C GLY A 435 51.96 -65.16 67.87
N ASN A 436 52.99 -65.08 68.71
CA ASN A 436 53.82 -66.21 69.13
C ASN A 436 54.30 -65.99 70.58
N VAL A 437 53.35 -65.99 71.53
CA VAL A 437 53.60 -65.72 72.95
C VAL A 437 53.10 -66.87 73.83
N THR A 438 53.99 -67.36 74.70
CA THR A 438 53.67 -68.41 75.68
C THR A 438 53.97 -67.89 77.09
N LEU A 439 52.94 -67.79 77.92
CA LEU A 439 53.04 -67.24 79.26
C LEU A 439 53.09 -68.37 80.29
N SER A 440 53.92 -68.24 81.34
CA SER A 440 54.03 -69.21 82.43
C SER A 440 53.27 -68.73 83.66
N TYR A 441 52.52 -69.59 84.35
CA TYR A 441 51.74 -69.20 85.53
C TYR A 441 52.63 -68.72 86.69
N VAL A 442 52.17 -67.70 87.44
CA VAL A 442 52.88 -67.15 88.60
C VAL A 442 52.06 -67.25 89.87
N LYS A 443 50.90 -66.59 89.90
CA LYS A 443 50.06 -66.47 91.10
C LYS A 443 48.63 -66.05 90.75
N THR A 444 47.72 -66.23 91.70
CA THR A 444 46.36 -65.71 91.63
C THR A 444 46.16 -64.71 92.77
N VAL A 445 45.54 -63.56 92.50
CA VAL A 445 45.22 -62.54 93.51
C VAL A 445 43.81 -62.05 93.24
N ASN A 446 42.91 -62.09 94.23
CA ASN A 446 41.52 -61.62 94.14
C ASN A 446 40.78 -62.15 92.88
N GLY A 447 40.86 -63.46 92.63
CA GLY A 447 40.25 -64.13 91.47
C GLY A 447 40.91 -63.86 90.11
N ARG A 448 42.01 -63.09 90.07
CA ARG A 448 42.75 -62.74 88.84
C ARG A 448 44.03 -63.56 88.72
N HIS A 449 44.17 -64.30 87.61
CA HIS A 449 45.37 -65.10 87.33
C HIS A 449 46.48 -64.26 86.67
N TYR A 450 47.67 -64.29 87.26
CA TYR A 450 48.86 -63.61 86.75
C TYR A 450 49.82 -64.63 86.14
N TYR A 451 50.22 -64.34 84.90
CA TYR A 451 51.18 -65.13 84.13
C TYR A 451 52.37 -64.25 83.75
N ARG A 452 53.57 -64.80 83.77
CA ARG A 452 54.81 -64.14 83.35
C ARG A 452 55.07 -64.47 81.90
N ASN A 453 55.27 -63.44 81.08
CA ASN A 453 55.93 -63.63 79.80
C ASN A 453 57.41 -63.92 80.09
N THR A 454 57.96 -64.99 79.51
CA THR A 454 59.39 -65.34 79.58
C THR A 454 60.01 -65.46 78.19
N ASP A 455 59.31 -64.99 77.16
CA ASP A 455 59.73 -65.09 75.77
C ASP A 455 60.97 -64.23 75.52
N CYS A 456 61.85 -64.75 74.69
CA CYS A 456 63.12 -64.12 74.42
C CYS A 456 62.95 -62.96 73.41
N THR A 457 63.21 -61.72 73.87
CA THR A 457 63.13 -60.52 73.03
C THR A 457 64.41 -60.25 72.24
N ASN A 458 65.53 -60.85 72.62
CA ASN A 458 66.80 -60.78 71.88
C ASN A 458 67.59 -62.08 72.05
N LYS A 459 67.75 -62.84 70.95
CA LYS A 459 68.60 -64.04 70.88
C LYS A 459 69.96 -63.70 70.30
N ASN A 460 71.04 -64.32 70.79
CA ASN A 460 72.33 -64.27 70.11
C ASN A 460 72.31 -65.11 68.82
N TRP A 461 73.38 -65.04 68.03
CA TRP A 461 73.53 -65.79 66.77
C TRP A 461 73.55 -67.32 66.94
N LYS A 462 73.68 -67.84 68.17
CA LYS A 462 73.55 -69.26 68.53
C LYS A 462 72.13 -69.63 69.04
N GLY A 463 71.17 -68.71 68.95
CA GLY A 463 69.79 -68.90 69.42
C GLY A 463 69.57 -68.78 70.93
N SER A 464 70.63 -68.60 71.73
CA SER A 464 70.54 -68.45 73.19
C SER A 464 69.99 -67.07 73.57
N CYS A 465 69.18 -66.99 74.62
CA CYS A 465 68.52 -65.75 74.99
C CYS A 465 69.44 -64.77 75.73
N ARG A 466 69.50 -63.51 75.25
CA ARG A 466 70.23 -62.39 75.90
C ARG A 466 69.33 -61.45 76.68
N ARG A 467 68.09 -61.24 76.26
CA ARG A 467 67.07 -60.48 77.00
C ARG A 467 65.73 -61.19 76.91
N GLN A 468 65.09 -61.40 78.07
CA GLN A 468 63.73 -61.91 78.17
C GLN A 468 62.79 -60.72 78.42
N ASN A 469 61.57 -60.80 77.87
CA ASN A 469 60.47 -60.04 78.45
C ASN A 469 60.23 -60.59 79.86
N ASN A 470 60.01 -59.74 80.86
CA ASN A 470 59.93 -60.18 82.26
C ASN A 470 58.84 -59.42 83.03
N TYR A 471 57.65 -59.32 82.42
CA TYR A 471 56.47 -58.69 83.00
C TYR A 471 55.42 -59.74 83.36
N ASN A 472 54.72 -59.53 84.49
CA ASN A 472 53.56 -60.33 84.85
C ASN A 472 52.31 -59.69 84.22
N ALA A 473 51.66 -60.39 83.30
CA ALA A 473 50.37 -60.01 82.73
C ALA A 473 49.23 -60.63 83.55
N TYR A 474 48.19 -59.85 83.84
CA TYR A 474 46.89 -60.42 84.20
C TYR A 474 46.25 -60.99 82.93
N ILE A 475 45.84 -62.27 82.99
CA ILE A 475 45.07 -62.92 81.92
C ILE A 475 43.65 -63.15 82.44
N PRO A 476 42.62 -62.58 81.78
CA PRO A 476 41.23 -62.81 82.16
C PRO A 476 40.87 -64.29 82.20
N THR A 477 40.09 -64.68 83.20
CA THR A 477 39.78 -66.09 83.51
C THR A 477 39.16 -66.85 82.34
N TRP A 478 38.39 -66.18 81.49
CA TRP A 478 37.79 -66.76 80.28
C TRP A 478 38.82 -67.14 79.20
N MET A 479 40.02 -66.54 79.20
CA MET A 479 41.11 -66.92 78.29
C MET A 479 41.88 -68.16 78.77
N VAL A 480 41.71 -68.56 80.03
CA VAL A 480 42.43 -69.68 80.68
C VAL A 480 41.67 -71.01 80.51
N GLN A 481 40.49 -70.99 79.89
CA GLN A 481 39.69 -72.18 79.63
C GLN A 481 40.29 -73.00 78.49
N ASP A 482 40.78 -74.20 78.82
CA ASP A 482 41.19 -75.20 77.84
C ASP A 482 39.95 -75.98 77.38
N GLU A 483 39.38 -75.56 76.24
CA GLU A 483 38.11 -76.10 75.71
C GLU A 483 38.19 -77.60 75.39
N ASP A 484 39.39 -78.16 75.27
CA ASP A 484 39.66 -79.53 74.82
C ASP A 484 39.73 -80.57 75.97
N THR A 485 39.44 -80.20 77.23
CA THR A 485 39.56 -81.12 78.41
C THR A 485 38.25 -81.57 79.07
N CYS A 486 37.08 -81.15 78.56
CA CYS A 486 35.78 -81.59 79.07
C CYS A 486 35.05 -82.48 78.04
N GLY A 487 34.95 -83.77 78.34
CA GLY A 487 34.18 -84.72 77.52
C GLY A 487 32.69 -84.34 77.45
N ASN A 488 32.05 -84.61 76.30
CA ASN A 488 30.64 -84.30 76.07
C ASN A 488 29.72 -85.04 77.06
N GLY A 489 29.05 -84.30 77.95
CA GLY A 489 27.91 -84.77 78.72
C GLY A 489 26.62 -84.17 78.17
N THR A 490 25.69 -85.01 77.72
CA THR A 490 24.35 -84.60 77.29
C THR A 490 23.37 -84.57 78.46
N THR A 491 22.52 -83.55 78.53
CA THR A 491 21.34 -83.52 79.41
C THR A 491 20.08 -83.22 78.60
N THR A 492 18.99 -83.90 78.93
CA THR A 492 17.73 -83.92 78.19
C THR A 492 16.80 -82.77 78.59
N SER A 493 17.16 -81.51 78.28
CA SER A 493 16.24 -80.37 78.37
C SER A 493 16.65 -79.10 77.60
N GLY A 494 17.07 -79.22 76.33
CA GLY A 494 17.04 -78.11 75.34
C GLY A 494 17.97 -76.89 75.54
N TRP A 495 18.49 -76.66 76.74
CA TRP A 495 19.36 -75.54 77.07
C TRP A 495 20.83 -75.98 77.07
N LYS A 496 21.63 -75.44 76.15
CA LYS A 496 23.11 -75.57 76.20
C LYS A 496 23.70 -74.68 77.31
N GLY A 497 23.41 -75.03 78.57
CA GLY A 497 24.12 -74.51 79.72
C GLY A 497 25.58 -74.96 79.66
N ARG A 498 26.49 -74.04 79.34
CA ARG A 498 27.93 -74.32 79.28
C ARG A 498 28.42 -74.61 80.71
N VAL A 499 28.65 -75.89 81.03
CA VAL A 499 29.23 -76.29 82.32
C VAL A 499 30.63 -75.69 82.42
N ILE A 500 30.81 -74.71 83.31
CA ILE A 500 32.10 -74.03 83.50
C ILE A 500 32.95 -74.86 84.46
N CYS A 501 33.60 -75.90 83.94
CA CYS A 501 34.65 -76.61 84.65
C CYS A 501 35.86 -75.68 84.81
N TYR A 502 36.14 -75.26 86.05
CA TYR A 502 37.30 -74.42 86.36
C TYR A 502 38.56 -75.30 86.46
N ALA A 503 39.13 -75.67 85.30
CA ALA A 503 40.50 -76.15 85.27
C ALA A 503 41.41 -75.07 85.87
N GLY A 504 42.06 -75.38 87.00
CA GLY A 504 42.99 -74.46 87.66
C GLY A 504 44.10 -74.01 86.70
N PRO A 505 44.69 -72.82 86.90
CA PRO A 505 45.53 -72.16 85.91
C PRO A 505 46.71 -73.04 85.46
N GLY A 506 46.68 -73.50 84.20
CA GLY A 506 47.70 -74.37 83.62
C GLY A 506 49.10 -73.75 83.68
N ARG A 507 50.14 -74.58 83.91
CA ARG A 507 51.53 -74.13 84.14
C ARG A 507 52.08 -73.22 83.03
N LYS A 508 51.66 -73.43 81.78
CA LYS A 508 51.91 -72.55 80.64
C LYS A 508 50.63 -72.39 79.82
N ILE A 509 50.44 -71.22 79.24
CA ILE A 509 49.31 -70.91 78.35
C ILE A 509 49.81 -70.26 77.06
N ASN A 510 49.41 -70.82 75.91
CA ASN A 510 49.68 -70.25 74.60
C ASN A 510 48.52 -69.34 74.20
N VAL A 511 48.65 -68.04 74.49
CA VAL A 511 47.62 -67.04 74.17
C VAL A 511 47.53 -66.73 72.67
N SER A 512 48.47 -67.22 71.86
CA SER A 512 48.53 -66.98 70.43
C SER A 512 47.31 -67.53 69.68
N LYS A 513 46.75 -68.69 70.07
CA LYS A 513 45.53 -69.27 69.43
C LYS A 513 44.35 -68.27 69.48
N THR A 514 44.17 -67.60 70.62
CA THR A 514 43.08 -66.64 70.85
C THR A 514 43.39 -65.27 70.25
N TYR A 515 44.60 -64.74 70.44
CA TYR A 515 44.96 -63.43 69.86
C TYR A 515 45.17 -63.47 68.34
N ASN A 516 45.58 -64.60 67.74
CA ASN A 516 45.60 -64.75 66.28
C ASN A 516 44.18 -64.82 65.72
N LYS A 517 43.22 -65.54 66.34
CA LYS A 517 41.80 -65.45 65.96
C LYS A 517 41.29 -64.00 65.97
N GLN A 518 41.68 -63.21 66.98
CA GLN A 518 41.34 -61.79 67.07
C GLN A 518 42.05 -60.93 66.00
N ALA A 519 43.33 -61.22 65.71
CA ALA A 519 44.09 -60.55 64.66
C ALA A 519 43.53 -60.86 63.26
N ASP A 520 43.19 -62.12 62.98
CA ASP A 520 42.53 -62.56 61.75
C ASP A 520 41.16 -61.92 61.56
N TYR A 521 40.40 -61.74 62.65
CA TYR A 521 39.15 -60.98 62.63
C TYR A 521 39.41 -59.53 62.19
N TYR A 522 40.38 -58.85 62.80
CA TYR A 522 40.75 -57.48 62.41
C TYR A 522 41.33 -57.42 61.00
N GLN A 523 42.04 -58.46 60.54
CA GLN A 523 42.58 -58.54 59.18
C GLN A 523 41.50 -58.75 58.12
N ARG A 524 40.54 -59.66 58.34
CA ARG A 524 39.36 -59.82 57.48
C ARG A 524 38.51 -58.55 57.46
N THR A 525 38.39 -57.88 58.61
CA THR A 525 37.69 -56.59 58.72
C THR A 525 38.42 -55.51 57.92
N ALA A 526 39.74 -55.40 58.05
CA ALA A 526 40.56 -54.47 57.26
C ALA A 526 40.44 -54.72 55.76
N ASN A 527 40.47 -55.98 55.31
CA ASN A 527 40.27 -56.35 53.90
C ASN A 527 38.86 -55.98 53.40
N ARG A 528 37.82 -56.15 54.24
CA ARG A 528 36.45 -55.72 53.90
C ARG A 528 36.35 -54.20 53.76
N TYR A 529 36.93 -53.44 54.70
CA TYR A 529 36.98 -51.98 54.58
C TYR A 529 37.82 -51.51 53.38
N LYS A 530 38.88 -52.24 53.00
CA LYS A 530 39.63 -52.00 51.75
C LYS A 530 38.76 -52.19 50.52
N GLY A 531 38.04 -53.32 50.41
CA GLY A 531 37.11 -53.56 49.29
C GLY A 531 35.98 -52.52 49.21
N TYR A 532 35.45 -52.06 50.35
CA TYR A 532 34.52 -50.93 50.36
C TYR A 532 35.16 -49.61 49.90
N SER A 533 36.42 -49.34 50.28
CA SER A 533 37.13 -48.14 49.81
C SER A 533 37.39 -48.18 48.30
N GLU A 534 37.73 -49.35 47.74
CA GLU A 534 37.93 -49.55 46.31
C GLU A 534 36.60 -49.32 45.55
N HIS A 535 35.50 -49.92 46.00
CA HIS A 535 34.17 -49.69 45.44
C HIS A 535 33.75 -48.21 45.45
N TYR A 536 34.01 -47.48 46.54
CA TYR A 536 33.68 -46.05 46.61
C TYR A 536 34.63 -45.16 45.78
N ALA A 537 35.89 -45.56 45.59
CA ALA A 537 36.81 -44.88 44.67
C ALA A 537 36.35 -45.03 43.21
N ASP A 538 35.92 -46.22 42.80
CA ASP A 538 35.41 -46.48 41.45
C ASP A 538 34.09 -45.73 41.20
N ARG A 539 33.18 -45.69 42.19
CA ARG A 539 31.96 -44.86 42.08
C ARG A 539 32.28 -43.37 42.00
N SER A 540 33.21 -42.86 42.80
CA SER A 540 33.65 -41.45 42.71
C SER A 540 34.16 -41.12 41.31
N LYS A 541 35.07 -41.92 40.75
CA LYS A 541 35.56 -41.74 39.37
C LYS A 541 34.46 -41.80 38.32
N TYR A 542 33.51 -42.72 38.44
CA TYR A 542 32.38 -42.83 37.53
C TYR A 542 31.50 -41.57 37.53
N TYR A 543 31.17 -41.05 38.72
CA TYR A 543 30.42 -39.78 38.81
C TYR A 543 31.23 -38.57 38.35
N GLN A 544 32.56 -38.56 38.56
CA GLN A 544 33.43 -37.51 38.04
C GLN A 544 33.42 -37.50 36.51
N GLN A 545 33.79 -38.61 35.87
CA GLN A 545 33.83 -38.69 34.40
C GLN A 545 32.46 -38.32 33.79
N ARG A 546 31.37 -38.76 34.42
CA ARG A 546 30.03 -38.42 33.93
C ARG A 546 29.66 -36.96 34.18
N SER A 547 30.20 -36.32 35.22
CA SER A 547 30.08 -34.88 35.43
C SER A 547 30.82 -34.12 34.33
N ASP A 548 32.07 -34.50 34.06
CA ASP A 548 32.94 -33.87 33.07
C ASP A 548 32.33 -33.98 31.64
N GLU A 549 31.77 -35.15 31.28
CA GLU A 549 31.04 -35.39 30.02
C GLU A 549 29.80 -34.48 29.87
N ILE A 550 29.06 -34.24 30.95
CA ILE A 550 27.86 -33.39 30.93
C ILE A 550 28.26 -31.91 30.95
N GLN A 551 29.36 -31.55 31.62
CA GLN A 551 29.88 -30.18 31.59
C GLN A 551 30.30 -29.78 30.17
N GLN A 552 30.95 -30.68 29.43
CA GLN A 552 31.26 -30.43 28.00
C GLN A 552 29.98 -30.15 27.18
N GLN A 553 28.88 -30.86 27.44
CA GLN A 553 27.60 -30.62 26.78
C GLN A 553 26.94 -29.28 27.19
N ALA A 554 27.18 -28.82 28.42
CA ALA A 554 26.79 -27.47 28.84
C ALA A 554 27.59 -26.41 28.07
N ASP A 555 28.91 -26.57 28.00
CA ASP A 555 29.83 -25.64 27.32
C ASP A 555 29.52 -25.53 25.80
N GLU A 556 29.27 -26.66 25.12
CA GLU A 556 28.86 -26.70 23.70
C GLU A 556 27.50 -26.01 23.46
N ALA A 557 26.55 -26.19 24.37
CA ALA A 557 25.26 -25.51 24.32
C ALA A 557 25.41 -23.99 24.58
N LEU A 558 26.30 -23.59 25.48
CA LEU A 558 26.60 -22.18 25.79
C LEU A 558 27.30 -21.48 24.61
N GLU A 559 28.25 -22.13 23.95
CA GLU A 559 28.88 -21.62 22.73
C GLU A 559 27.84 -21.41 21.62
N THR A 560 26.96 -22.38 21.42
CA THR A 560 25.84 -22.28 20.48
C THR A 560 24.89 -21.11 20.82
N ALA A 561 24.55 -20.94 22.10
CA ALA A 561 23.74 -19.82 22.57
C ALA A 561 24.42 -18.47 22.29
N ASN A 562 25.73 -18.37 22.51
CA ASN A 562 26.50 -17.14 22.29
C ASN A 562 26.64 -16.79 20.80
N ASN A 563 26.78 -17.78 19.91
CA ASN A 563 26.74 -17.57 18.46
C ASN A 563 25.38 -16.98 18.02
N TYR A 564 24.26 -17.51 18.53
CA TYR A 564 22.94 -16.92 18.26
C TYR A 564 22.76 -15.51 18.85
N LYS A 565 23.32 -15.21 20.03
CA LYS A 565 23.36 -13.83 20.57
C LYS A 565 24.16 -12.88 19.67
N GLN A 566 25.27 -13.35 19.08
CA GLN A 566 26.04 -12.55 18.12
C GLN A 566 25.21 -12.29 16.85
N GLN A 567 24.55 -13.32 16.29
CA GLN A 567 23.69 -13.16 15.11
C GLN A 567 22.53 -12.18 15.38
N ALA A 568 21.88 -12.25 16.54
CA ALA A 568 20.86 -11.28 16.95
C ALA A 568 21.41 -9.83 17.02
N SER A 569 22.61 -9.66 17.58
CA SER A 569 23.30 -8.37 17.66
C SER A 569 23.67 -7.80 16.27
N GLU A 570 24.06 -8.67 15.34
CA GLU A 570 24.33 -8.30 13.94
C GLU A 570 23.05 -7.83 13.23
N GLN A 571 21.92 -8.53 13.39
CA GLN A 571 20.63 -8.08 12.84
C GLN A 571 20.16 -6.76 13.47
N THR A 572 20.32 -6.61 14.79
CA THR A 572 20.03 -5.36 15.52
C THR A 572 20.91 -4.20 15.02
N THR A 573 22.15 -4.49 14.63
CA THR A 573 23.06 -3.50 14.04
C THR A 573 22.62 -3.07 12.64
N GLN A 574 22.08 -3.98 11.80
CA GLN A 574 21.52 -3.60 10.50
C GLN A 574 20.19 -2.85 10.68
N LEU A 575 19.33 -3.28 11.61
CA LEU A 575 18.11 -2.56 12.00
C LEU A 575 18.42 -1.12 12.41
N ASN A 576 19.43 -0.90 13.25
CA ASN A 576 19.82 0.46 13.68
C ASN A 576 20.31 1.34 12.51
N LYS A 577 20.96 0.77 11.48
CA LYS A 577 21.32 1.55 10.28
C LYS A 577 20.08 1.97 9.50
N ILE A 578 19.17 1.03 9.26
CA ILE A 578 17.90 1.30 8.56
C ILE A 578 17.06 2.31 9.33
N MET A 579 16.98 2.19 10.67
CA MET A 579 16.29 3.17 11.51
C MET A 579 16.91 4.57 11.41
N ASN A 580 18.24 4.70 11.35
CA ASN A 580 18.90 5.99 11.13
C ASN A 580 18.58 6.56 9.74
N GLU A 581 18.62 5.74 8.67
CA GLU A 581 18.23 6.15 7.32
C GLU A 581 16.76 6.62 7.27
N LEU A 582 15.88 5.97 8.04
CA LEU A 582 14.46 6.29 8.19
C LEU A 582 14.23 7.57 9.02
N GLU A 583 15.11 7.87 9.97
CA GLU A 583 15.13 9.17 10.66
C GLU A 583 15.65 10.30 9.77
N ASP A 584 16.67 10.07 8.95
CA ASP A 584 17.18 11.04 7.98
C ASP A 584 16.15 11.36 6.87
N GLN A 585 15.25 10.41 6.54
CA GLN A 585 14.12 10.65 5.64
C GLN A 585 12.97 11.47 6.28
N LYS A 586 12.90 11.59 7.61
CA LYS A 586 11.90 12.47 8.24
C LYS A 586 12.27 13.92 7.96
N ILE A 587 11.47 14.58 7.12
CA ILE A 587 11.62 16.00 6.79
C ILE A 587 11.82 16.79 8.10
N PRO A 588 12.97 17.47 8.29
CA PRO A 588 13.22 18.17 9.54
C PRO A 588 12.18 19.26 9.71
N ASN A 589 11.54 19.31 10.88
CA ASN A 589 10.47 20.22 11.24
C ASN A 589 11.00 21.66 11.48
N LYS A 590 11.74 22.19 10.50
CA LYS A 590 12.22 23.57 10.44
C LYS A 590 11.04 24.45 10.08
N SER A 591 10.57 25.20 11.07
CA SER A 591 9.58 26.27 10.88
C SER A 591 9.92 27.12 9.66
N CYS A 592 9.06 27.10 8.65
CA CYS A 592 9.12 28.07 7.55
C CYS A 592 8.83 29.47 8.12
N LYS A 593 9.89 30.20 8.48
CA LYS A 593 9.78 31.66 8.64
C LYS A 593 9.59 32.23 7.22
N PRO A 594 8.52 32.99 6.95
CA PRO A 594 8.39 33.68 5.68
C PRO A 594 9.52 34.72 5.57
N SER A 595 10.28 34.66 4.48
CA SER A 595 11.24 35.70 4.13
C SER A 595 10.46 36.95 3.70
N SER A 596 10.54 38.02 4.47
CA SER A 596 10.01 39.32 4.10
C SER A 596 10.83 39.91 2.95
N THR A 597 10.39 39.71 1.71
CA THR A 597 10.91 40.40 0.53
C THR A 597 9.81 41.30 0.00
N THR A 598 10.00 42.61 0.16
CA THR A 598 9.07 43.65 -0.29
C THR A 598 9.02 43.74 -1.82
N VAL A 599 7.82 43.92 -2.36
CA VAL A 599 7.54 44.42 -3.72
C VAL A 599 6.48 45.51 -3.62
#